data_AF-A0A1F6PH45-F1
#
_entry.id   AF-A0A1F6PH45-F1
#
_cell.length_a   1.000
_cell.length_b   1.000
_cell.length_c   1.000
_cell.angle_alpha   90.00
_cell.angle_beta   90.00
_cell.angle_gamma   90.00
#
_symmetry.space_group_name_H-M   'P 1'
#
loop_
_entity.id
_entity.type
_entity.pdbx_description
1 polymer ?
#
loop_
_entity_poly.entity_id
_entity_poly.type
_entity_poly.pdbx_seq_one_letter_code
_entity_poly.pdbx_strand_id
1 'polypeptide(L)'
;MLTGQNFQEIYLQCADCNQEFAFSVEEQEFYQQKGYTQPKRCASCRAQNRQSKSGGGGYSNAPKPRFDAVCDNCGVNTTVPFQPAQGKPVYCSDCYRSMK
;
A
#
# COMPACT_ATOMS: atom_id res chain seq x y z
N MET A 1 -0.23 -35.31 26.10
CA MET A 1 -1.56 -34.66 26.18
C MET A 1 -1.30 -33.31 26.85
N LEU A 2 -1.57 -32.11 26.33
CA LEU A 2 -2.50 -31.60 25.33
C LEU A 2 -1.91 -30.28 24.78
N THR A 3 -1.77 -30.10 23.47
CA THR A 3 -1.60 -28.75 22.87
C THR A 3 -2.60 -28.59 21.72
N GLY A 4 -3.87 -28.78 22.04
CA GLY A 4 -4.96 -28.39 21.16
C GLY A 4 -5.42 -27.02 21.59
N GLN A 5 -4.86 -25.96 21.00
CA GLN A 5 -5.52 -24.65 21.02
C GLN A 5 -6.87 -24.86 20.33
N ASN A 6 -7.95 -24.92 21.10
CA ASN A 6 -9.29 -25.16 20.59
C ASN A 6 -9.74 -23.85 19.92
N PHE A 7 -9.36 -23.68 18.66
CA PHE A 7 -9.95 -22.64 17.84
C PHE A 7 -11.40 -23.04 17.58
N GLN A 8 -12.32 -22.21 18.06
CA GLN A 8 -13.73 -22.31 17.74
C GLN A 8 -14.09 -21.14 16.83
N GLU A 9 -15.03 -21.34 15.93
CA GLU A 9 -15.58 -20.25 15.15
C GLU A 9 -16.24 -19.24 16.10
N ILE A 10 -15.79 -17.99 16.05
CA ILE A 10 -16.35 -16.91 16.86
C ILE A 10 -17.01 -15.89 15.95
N TYR A 11 -18.11 -15.31 16.44
CA TYR A 11 -18.88 -14.33 15.70
C TYR A 11 -18.55 -12.93 16.21
N LEU A 12 -18.27 -12.02 15.29
CA LEU A 12 -17.85 -10.65 15.58
C LEU A 12 -18.78 -9.65 14.94
N GLN A 13 -18.93 -8.50 15.58
CA GLN A 13 -19.71 -7.40 15.02
C GLN A 13 -18.84 -6.49 14.15
N CYS A 14 -19.28 -6.24 12.92
CA CYS A 14 -18.61 -5.32 12.02
C CYS A 14 -18.76 -3.87 12.50
N ALA A 15 -17.64 -3.17 12.65
CA ALA A 15 -17.64 -1.78 13.11
C ALA A 15 -18.28 -0.76 12.13
N ASP A 16 -18.47 -1.10 10.85
CA ASP A 16 -19.07 -0.18 9.86
C ASP A 16 -20.57 -0.44 9.64
N CYS A 17 -20.97 -1.71 9.52
CA CYS A 17 -22.35 -2.08 9.16
C CYS A 17 -23.13 -2.75 10.29
N ASN A 18 -22.51 -2.96 11.45
CA ASN A 18 -23.08 -3.63 12.63
C ASN A 18 -23.57 -5.07 12.40
N GLN A 19 -23.30 -5.66 11.22
CA GLN A 19 -23.62 -7.04 10.93
C GLN A 19 -22.65 -7.98 11.65
N GLU A 20 -23.18 -9.10 12.12
CA GLU A 20 -22.38 -10.18 12.66
C GLU A 20 -21.70 -10.97 11.53
N PHE A 21 -20.44 -11.36 11.73
CA PHE A 21 -19.70 -12.17 10.78
C PHE A 21 -18.84 -13.21 11.49
N ALA A 22 -18.72 -14.38 10.87
CA ALA A 22 -17.89 -15.47 11.36
C ALA A 22 -16.40 -15.16 11.19
N PHE A 23 -15.63 -15.34 12.26
CA PHE A 23 -14.18 -15.41 12.27
C PHE A 23 -13.80 -16.87 12.50
N SER A 24 -13.73 -17.61 11.40
CA SER A 24 -13.51 -19.06 11.39
C SER A 24 -12.14 -19.44 11.97
N VAL A 25 -11.99 -20.71 12.30
CA VAL A 25 -10.73 -21.29 12.78
C VAL A 25 -9.58 -21.04 11.81
N GLU A 26 -9.80 -21.29 10.53
CA GLU A 26 -8.80 -21.08 9.48
C GLU A 26 -8.38 -19.60 9.39
N GLU A 27 -9.34 -18.66 9.55
CA GLU A 27 -9.04 -17.23 9.52
C GLU A 27 -8.28 -16.81 10.80
N GLN A 28 -8.57 -17.41 11.95
CA GLN A 28 -7.82 -17.20 13.20
C GLN A 28 -6.37 -17.68 13.10
N GLU A 29 -6.14 -18.86 12.51
CA GLU A 29 -4.80 -19.42 12.30
C GLU A 29 -3.99 -18.56 11.32
N PHE A 30 -4.62 -18.13 10.23
CA PHE A 30 -3.99 -17.24 9.26
C PHE A 30 -3.56 -15.91 9.90
N TYR A 31 -4.43 -15.30 10.70
CA TYR A 31 -4.12 -14.04 11.37
C TYR A 31 -2.99 -14.20 12.39
N GLN A 32 -2.99 -15.28 13.18
CA GLN A 32 -1.91 -15.57 14.12
C GLN A 32 -0.56 -15.80 13.42
N GLN A 33 -0.53 -16.61 12.35
CA GLN A 33 0.69 -16.88 11.60
C GLN A 33 1.29 -15.60 10.99
N LYS A 34 0.44 -14.65 10.61
CA LYS A 34 0.86 -13.36 10.05
C LYS A 34 1.14 -12.28 11.10
N GLY A 35 0.90 -12.55 12.38
CA GLY A 35 1.01 -11.56 13.46
C GLY A 35 -0.04 -10.44 13.36
N TYR A 36 -1.20 -10.73 12.76
CA TYR A 36 -2.30 -9.78 12.61
C TYR A 36 -3.26 -9.84 13.80
N THR A 37 -3.87 -8.69 14.10
CA THR A 37 -4.96 -8.59 15.07
C THR A 37 -6.30 -8.98 14.44
N GLN A 38 -7.22 -9.48 15.26
CA GLN A 38 -8.58 -9.84 14.88
C GLN A 38 -9.27 -8.79 13.97
N PRO A 39 -10.01 -9.22 12.93
CA PRO A 39 -10.69 -8.30 12.03
C PRO A 39 -11.78 -7.50 12.75
N LYS A 40 -11.80 -6.17 12.51
CA LYS A 40 -12.87 -5.28 12.99
C LYS A 40 -14.02 -5.11 11.99
N ARG A 41 -13.84 -5.58 10.76
CA ARG A 41 -14.75 -5.36 9.62
C ARG A 41 -15.05 -6.67 8.93
N CYS A 42 -16.32 -6.90 8.58
CA CYS A 42 -16.73 -8.09 7.84
C CYS A 42 -16.12 -8.12 6.44
N ALA A 43 -16.14 -9.29 5.78
CA ALA A 43 -15.58 -9.47 4.44
C ALA A 43 -16.18 -8.49 3.41
N SER A 44 -17.49 -8.22 3.49
CA SER A 44 -18.17 -7.26 2.61
C SER A 44 -17.65 -5.83 2.79
N CYS A 45 -17.57 -5.31 4.02
CA CYS A 45 -17.03 -3.97 4.29
C CYS A 45 -15.54 -3.87 3.95
N ARG A 46 -14.75 -4.94 4.17
CA ARG A 46 -13.35 -5.02 3.70
C ARG A 46 -13.26 -4.95 2.18
N ALA A 47 -14.11 -5.68 1.47
CA ALA A 47 -14.16 -5.71 0.00
C ALA A 47 -14.62 -4.37 -0.57
N GLN A 48 -15.66 -3.76 -0.02
CA GLN A 48 -16.13 -2.42 -0.39
C GLN A 48 -15.01 -1.38 -0.20
N ASN A 49 -14.33 -1.38 0.95
CA ASN A 49 -13.21 -0.46 1.18
C ASN A 49 -12.03 -0.71 0.22
N ARG A 50 -11.76 -1.97 -0.16
CA ARG A 50 -10.80 -2.29 -1.23
C ARG A 50 -11.26 -1.75 -2.57
N GLN A 51 -12.54 -1.88 -2.91
CA GLN A 51 -13.12 -1.40 -4.16
C GLN A 51 -13.15 0.13 -4.23
N SER A 52 -13.47 0.81 -3.13
CA SER A 52 -13.33 2.27 -2.99
C SER A 52 -11.88 2.71 -3.14
N LYS A 53 -10.91 1.91 -2.69
CA LYS A 53 -9.47 2.11 -2.98
C LYS A 53 -9.05 1.70 -4.39
N SER A 54 -9.75 0.76 -5.02
CA SER A 54 -9.48 0.29 -6.38
C SER A 54 -10.09 1.20 -7.46
N GLY A 55 -11.11 2.00 -7.10
CA GLY A 55 -11.53 3.20 -7.84
C GLY A 55 -10.79 4.47 -7.42
N GLY A 56 -9.99 4.38 -6.37
CA GLY A 56 -9.09 5.41 -5.86
C GLY A 56 -7.64 5.08 -6.14
N GLY A 57 -7.34 4.65 -7.38
CA GLY A 57 -5.99 4.66 -7.90
C GLY A 57 -5.45 6.08 -7.77
N GLY A 58 -4.67 6.32 -6.72
CA GLY A 58 -3.93 7.54 -6.45
C GLY A 58 -2.82 7.77 -7.47
N TYR A 59 -3.19 7.80 -8.74
CA TYR A 59 -2.57 8.63 -9.73
C TYR A 59 -3.65 9.63 -10.08
N SER A 60 -3.61 10.79 -9.42
CA SER A 60 -3.94 11.99 -10.17
C SER A 60 -3.13 11.88 -11.46
N ASN A 61 -3.77 11.49 -12.56
CA ASN A 61 -3.31 11.77 -13.93
C ASN A 61 -3.40 13.28 -14.18
N ALA A 62 -3.25 14.11 -13.13
CA ALA A 62 -2.65 15.41 -13.30
C ALA A 62 -1.21 15.11 -13.69
N PRO A 63 -0.79 15.40 -14.94
CA PRO A 63 0.59 15.24 -15.31
C PRO A 63 1.44 15.95 -14.26
N LYS A 64 2.33 15.20 -13.59
CA LYS A 64 3.29 15.82 -12.66
C LYS A 64 4.01 16.92 -13.45
N PRO A 65 4.15 18.13 -12.89
CA PRO A 65 4.90 19.17 -13.55
C PRO A 65 6.29 18.64 -13.85
N ARG A 66 6.65 18.77 -15.12
CA ARG A 66 7.92 18.38 -15.69
C ARG A 66 8.79 19.62 -15.70
N PHE A 67 9.98 19.52 -15.10
CA PHE A 67 10.92 20.64 -15.03
C PHE A 67 12.15 20.31 -15.87
N ASP A 68 12.57 21.28 -16.67
CA ASP A 68 13.82 21.19 -17.41
C ASP A 68 15.00 21.33 -16.46
N ALA A 69 16.00 20.48 -16.66
CA ALA A 69 17.24 20.47 -15.90
C ALA A 69 18.39 20.01 -16.80
N VAL A 70 19.62 20.27 -16.34
CA VAL A 70 20.84 19.76 -16.98
C VAL A 70 21.42 18.68 -16.07
N CYS A 71 21.80 17.54 -16.64
CA CYS A 71 22.42 16.46 -15.88
C CYS A 71 23.82 16.87 -15.37
N ASP A 72 24.06 16.80 -14.07
CA ASP A 72 25.36 17.14 -13.45
C ASP A 72 26.50 16.18 -13.85
N ASN A 73 26.18 14.97 -14.32
CA ASN A 73 27.20 13.98 -14.72
C ASN A 73 27.60 14.07 -16.20
N CYS A 74 26.64 14.25 -17.11
CA CYS A 74 26.89 14.19 -18.55
C CYS A 74 26.52 15.47 -19.32
N GLY A 75 25.91 16.46 -18.67
CA GLY A 75 25.59 17.76 -19.28
C GLY A 75 24.39 17.76 -20.23
N VAL A 76 23.66 16.65 -20.38
CA VAL A 76 22.48 16.61 -21.27
C VAL A 76 21.27 17.31 -20.65
N ASN A 77 20.49 18.01 -21.46
CA ASN A 77 19.16 18.49 -21.08
C ASN A 77 18.23 17.31 -20.80
N THR A 78 17.60 17.32 -19.65
CA THR A 78 16.69 16.26 -19.21
C THR A 78 15.49 16.86 -18.50
N THR A 79 14.45 16.05 -18.33
CA THR A 79 13.21 16.48 -17.70
C THR A 79 12.95 15.63 -16.46
N VAL A 80 12.75 16.28 -15.32
CA VAL A 80 12.57 15.63 -14.02
C VAL A 80 11.19 15.89 -13.44
N PRO A 81 10.64 14.96 -12.63
CA PRO A 81 9.32 15.09 -12.01
C PRO A 81 9.34 15.92 -10.71
N PHE A 82 10.45 16.59 -10.40
CA PHE A 82 10.66 17.42 -9.22
C PHE A 82 11.34 18.72 -9.63
N GLN A 83 11.10 19.80 -8.88
CA GLN A 83 11.74 21.07 -9.14
C GLN A 83 13.23 21.00 -8.74
N PRO A 84 14.18 21.32 -9.65
CA PRO A 84 15.59 21.40 -9.29
C PRO A 84 15.81 22.40 -8.16
N ALA A 85 16.51 21.97 -7.10
CA ALA A 85 16.83 22.80 -5.95
C ALA A 85 18.32 23.15 -5.95
N GLN A 86 18.66 24.37 -5.52
CA GLN A 86 20.07 24.77 -5.39
C GLN A 86 20.79 23.86 -4.39
N GLY A 87 21.99 23.38 -4.76
CA GLY A 87 22.81 22.50 -3.93
C GLY A 87 22.46 21.00 -3.98
N LYS A 88 21.50 20.58 -4.82
CA LYS A 88 21.19 19.16 -5.07
C LYS A 88 21.49 18.79 -6.53
N PRO A 89 22.33 17.77 -6.80
CA PRO A 89 22.62 17.37 -8.18
C PRO A 89 21.40 16.71 -8.82
N VAL A 90 21.19 17.02 -10.10
CA VAL A 90 20.17 16.43 -10.97
C VAL A 90 20.85 15.48 -11.95
N TYR A 91 20.30 14.27 -12.08
CA TYR A 91 20.81 13.26 -13.00
C TYR A 91 19.73 12.85 -14.00
N CYS A 92 20.13 12.66 -15.26
CA CYS A 92 19.26 12.03 -16.24
C CYS A 92 18.99 10.56 -15.86
N SER A 93 17.94 9.98 -16.43
CA SER A 93 17.53 8.60 -16.16
C SER A 93 18.67 7.59 -16.31
N ASP A 94 19.52 7.76 -17.32
CA ASP A 94 20.62 6.84 -17.62
C ASP A 94 21.75 6.95 -16.58
N CYS A 95 22.13 8.18 -16.23
CA CYS A 95 23.15 8.43 -15.21
C CYS A 95 22.66 7.93 -13.84
N TYR A 96 21.40 8.24 -13.47
CA TYR A 96 20.83 7.78 -12.19
C TYR A 96 20.76 6.24 -12.10
N ARG A 97 20.39 5.56 -13.19
CA ARG A 97 20.39 4.09 -13.26
C ARG A 97 21.79 3.49 -13.15
N SER A 98 22.81 4.20 -13.64
CA SER A 98 24.20 3.75 -13.59
C SER A 98 24.86 3.97 -12.22
N MET A 99 24.32 4.88 -11.40
CA MET A 99 24.83 5.21 -10.06
C MET A 99 24.14 4.47 -8.91
N LYS A 100 22.96 3.89 -9.15
CA LYS A 100 22.17 3.17 -8.15
C LYS A 100 22.60 1.71 -8.03
#